data_AF-A0A965PPX3-F1
#
_entry.id   AF-A0A965PPX3-F1
#
_cell.length_a   1.000
_cell.length_b   1.000
_cell.length_c   1.000
_cell.angle_alpha   90.00
_cell.angle_beta   90.00
_cell.angle_gamma   90.00
#
_symmetry.space_group_name_H-M   'P 1'
#
loop_
_entity.id
_entity.type
_entity.pdbx_description
1 polymer ?
#
loop_
_entity_poly.entity_id
_entity_poly.type
_entity_poly.pdbx_seq_one_letter_code
_entity_poly.pdbx_strand_id
1 'polypeptide(L)'
;MIYEDKVSYAHQLIEQSLAEFGHPCIACSFGKDSMVVLDLVRRHRDDLPVVFHREPWQPHKYRFADAVIQHYGLRVYDFPPSATMVQDGGGEVEIAGYYQI
;
A
#
# COMPACT_ATOMS: atom_id res chain seq x y z
N MET A 1 -21.40 -15.28 -2.44
CA MET A 1 -20.37 -15.05 -1.41
C MET A 1 -20.78 -13.79 -0.65
N ILE A 2 -21.13 -13.95 0.63
CA ILE A 2 -21.62 -12.88 1.49
C ILE A 2 -20.41 -12.09 2.05
N TYR A 3 -20.61 -10.87 2.52
CA TYR A 3 -19.55 -10.00 3.07
C TYR A 3 -18.67 -10.72 4.11
N GLU A 4 -19.28 -11.42 5.07
CA GLU A 4 -18.56 -12.14 6.14
C GLU A 4 -17.64 -13.25 5.62
N ASP A 5 -18.05 -13.95 4.56
CA ASP A 5 -17.22 -14.99 3.93
C ASP A 5 -15.93 -14.38 3.37
N LYS A 6 -16.03 -13.18 2.76
CA LYS A 6 -14.88 -12.47 2.19
C LYS A 6 -13.92 -11.98 3.27
N VAL A 7 -14.47 -11.43 4.36
CA VAL A 7 -13.65 -10.96 5.50
C VAL A 7 -12.93 -12.14 6.14
N SER A 8 -13.64 -13.24 6.40
CA SER A 8 -13.06 -14.47 6.97
C SER A 8 -11.96 -15.03 6.08
N TYR A 9 -12.21 -15.11 4.77
CA TYR A 9 -11.21 -15.56 3.81
C TYR A 9 -9.98 -14.64 3.75
N ALA A 10 -10.17 -13.32 3.80
CA ALA A 10 -9.06 -12.38 3.84
C ALA A 10 -8.19 -12.55 5.09
N HIS A 11 -8.79 -12.75 6.28
CA HIS A 11 -8.04 -13.03 7.50
C HIS A 11 -7.21 -14.31 7.39
N GLN A 12 -7.78 -15.39 6.84
CA GLN A 12 -7.08 -16.65 6.62
C GLN A 12 -5.90 -16.49 5.66
N LEU A 13 -6.08 -15.76 4.56
CA LEU A 13 -5.02 -15.53 3.58
C LEU A 13 -3.87 -14.70 4.17
N ILE A 14 -4.19 -13.69 4.97
CA ILE A 14 -3.18 -12.87 5.67
C ILE A 14 -2.38 -13.74 6.63
N GLU A 15 -3.06 -14.53 7.48
CA GLU A 15 -2.39 -15.41 8.45
C GLU A 15 -1.45 -16.40 7.76
N GLN A 16 -1.91 -17.04 6.68
CA GLN A 16 -1.09 -17.96 5.87
C GLN A 16 0.14 -17.25 5.28
N SER A 17 -0.05 -16.07 4.70
CA SER A 17 1.05 -15.30 4.11
C SER A 17 2.08 -14.87 5.15
N LEU A 18 1.65 -14.46 6.34
CA LEU A 18 2.54 -14.06 7.43
C LEU A 18 3.32 -15.25 8.01
N ALA A 19 2.77 -16.47 7.94
CA ALA A 19 3.45 -17.69 8.34
C ALA A 19 4.43 -18.21 7.28
N GLU A 20 4.12 -18.04 5.99
CA GLU A 20 4.92 -18.52 4.86
C GLU A 20 6.16 -17.64 4.61
N PHE A 21 6.02 -16.32 4.69
CA PHE A 21 7.09 -15.38 4.30
C PHE A 21 7.79 -14.75 5.51
N GLY A 22 9.14 -14.75 5.51
CA GLY A 22 9.95 -14.21 6.61
C GLY A 22 10.00 -12.68 6.71
N HIS A 23 9.86 -11.98 5.58
CA HIS A 23 9.97 -10.51 5.51
C HIS A 23 8.87 -9.85 4.67
N PRO A 24 7.58 -10.06 4.98
CA PRO A 24 6.52 -9.47 4.19
C PRO A 24 6.39 -7.97 4.52
N CYS A 25 5.87 -7.22 3.57
CA CYS A 25 5.59 -5.79 3.69
C CYS A 25 4.20 -5.49 3.14
N ILE A 26 3.69 -4.29 3.44
CA ILE A 26 2.39 -3.84 2.95
C ILE A 26 2.61 -2.76 1.88
N ALA A 27 2.24 -3.04 0.64
CA ALA A 27 2.11 -2.00 -0.38
C ALA A 27 0.82 -1.21 -0.12
N CYS A 28 0.94 0.06 0.28
CA CYS A 28 -0.21 0.88 0.69
C CYS A 28 -0.19 2.25 0.02
N SER A 29 -1.19 2.52 -0.82
CA SER A 29 -1.40 3.84 -1.42
C SER A 29 -2.19 4.79 -0.50
N PHE A 30 -2.67 4.30 0.65
CA PHE A 30 -3.63 4.96 1.53
C PHE A 30 -4.98 5.30 0.87
N GLY A 31 -5.27 4.73 -0.31
CA GLY A 31 -6.61 4.70 -0.87
C GLY A 31 -7.54 3.73 -0.12
N LYS A 32 -8.84 3.76 -0.45
CA LYS A 32 -9.87 2.96 0.26
C LYS A 32 -9.52 1.46 0.37
N ASP A 33 -9.03 0.85 -0.71
CA ASP A 33 -8.77 -0.59 -0.75
C ASP A 33 -7.52 -0.93 0.07
N SER A 34 -6.45 -0.16 -0.09
CA SER A 34 -5.23 -0.31 0.72
C SER A 34 -5.48 -0.04 2.20
N MET A 35 -6.38 0.88 2.56
CA MET A 35 -6.75 1.13 3.95
C MET A 35 -7.48 -0.06 4.58
N VAL A 36 -8.36 -0.73 3.83
CA VAL A 36 -9.01 -1.97 4.31
C VAL A 36 -7.96 -3.06 4.50
N VAL A 37 -7.05 -3.25 3.56
CA VAL A 37 -5.95 -4.24 3.70
C VAL A 37 -5.06 -3.91 4.88
N LEU A 38 -4.66 -2.64 5.04
CA LEU A 38 -3.85 -2.18 6.18
C LEU A 38 -4.54 -2.47 7.51
N ASP A 39 -5.84 -2.18 7.63
CA ASP A 39 -6.62 -2.47 8.83
C ASP A 39 -6.65 -3.97 9.13
N LEU A 40 -6.95 -4.80 8.14
CA LEU A 40 -7.01 -6.25 8.30
C LEU A 40 -5.65 -6.85 8.70
N VAL A 41 -4.56 -6.42 8.05
CA VAL A 41 -3.21 -6.92 8.36
C VAL A 41 -2.78 -6.50 9.77
N ARG A 42 -3.04 -5.25 10.18
CA ARG A 42 -2.67 -4.75 11.50
C ARG A 42 -3.35 -5.47 12.66
N ARG A 43 -4.51 -6.10 12.43
CA ARG A 43 -5.17 -6.97 13.43
C ARG A 43 -4.40 -8.26 13.70
N HIS A 44 -3.53 -8.67 12.78
CA HIS A 44 -2.67 -9.85 12.91
C HIS A 44 -1.24 -9.46 13.30
N ARG A 45 -0.68 -8.42 12.68
CA ARG A 45 0.66 -7.90 12.97
C ARG A 45 0.76 -6.42 12.60
N ASP A 46 1.13 -5.57 13.56
CA ASP A 46 1.09 -4.11 13.46
C ASP A 46 2.46 -3.43 13.24
N ASP A 47 3.56 -4.18 13.27
CA ASP A 47 4.94 -3.67 13.14
C ASP A 47 5.53 -3.81 11.73
N LEU A 48 4.71 -4.21 10.75
CA LEU A 48 5.11 -4.43 9.38
C LEU A 48 5.59 -3.15 8.68
N PRO A 49 6.66 -3.21 7.87
CA PRO A 49 7.05 -2.09 7.05
C PRO A 49 6.03 -1.88 5.93
N VAL A 50 5.74 -0.62 5.65
CA VAL A 50 4.83 -0.19 4.60
C VAL A 50 5.64 0.41 3.46
N VAL A 51 5.33 0.03 2.23
CA VAL A 51 5.87 0.67 1.01
C VAL A 51 4.80 1.60 0.45
N PHE A 52 5.15 2.87 0.30
CA PHE A 52 4.27 3.90 -0.24
C PHE A 52 5.02 4.76 -1.25
N HIS A 53 4.74 4.54 -2.54
CA HIS A 53 5.30 5.33 -3.62
C HIS A 53 4.58 6.67 -3.73
N ARG A 54 5.34 7.77 -3.64
CA ARG A 54 4.83 9.13 -3.69
C ARG A 54 5.36 9.89 -4.89
N GLU A 55 4.52 10.75 -5.42
CA GLU A 55 4.88 11.68 -6.48
C GLU A 55 5.28 13.03 -5.89
N PRO A 56 6.52 13.51 -6.13
CA PRO A 56 7.04 14.69 -5.46
C PRO A 56 6.34 15.98 -5.88
N TRP A 57 5.64 16.03 -7.03
CA TRP A 57 5.01 17.25 -7.54
C TRP A 57 3.59 17.51 -7.02
N GLN A 58 2.97 16.58 -6.28
CA GLN A 58 1.62 16.76 -5.71
C GLN A 58 1.54 16.40 -4.22
N PRO A 59 2.41 16.97 -3.36
CA PRO A 59 2.51 16.57 -1.95
C PRO A 59 1.21 16.80 -1.15
N HIS A 60 0.39 17.77 -1.57
CA HIS A 60 -0.88 18.09 -0.90
C HIS A 60 -1.88 16.92 -0.89
N LYS A 61 -1.77 15.98 -1.83
CA LYS A 61 -2.62 14.78 -1.90
C LYS A 61 -2.37 13.82 -0.74
N TYR A 62 -1.21 13.90 -0.10
CA TYR A 62 -0.79 12.94 0.90
C TYR A 62 -1.14 13.33 2.33
N ARG A 63 -1.83 14.45 2.57
CA ARG A 63 -2.24 14.88 3.92
C ARG A 63 -2.98 13.79 4.72
N PHE A 64 -3.87 13.05 4.06
CA PHE A 64 -4.58 11.94 4.70
C PHE A 64 -3.62 10.78 5.03
N ALA A 65 -2.77 10.40 4.07
CA ALA A 65 -1.77 9.36 4.26
C ALA A 65 -0.83 9.70 5.43
N ASP A 66 -0.30 10.93 5.45
CA ASP A 66 0.60 11.40 6.51
C ASP A 66 -0.06 11.38 7.89
N ALA A 67 -1.34 11.78 7.99
CA ALA A 67 -2.10 11.71 9.23
C ALA A 67 -2.29 10.26 9.70
N VAL A 68 -2.59 9.33 8.79
CA VAL A 68 -2.70 7.89 9.10
C VAL A 68 -1.36 7.31 9.54
N ILE A 69 -0.27 7.65 8.84
CA ILE A 69 1.10 7.21 9.16
C ILE A 69 1.48 7.65 10.57
N GLN A 70 1.23 8.91 10.91
CA GLN A 70 1.50 9.44 12.24
C GLN A 70 0.60 8.81 13.30
N HIS A 71 -0.70 8.70 13.03
CA HIS A 71 -1.67 8.17 13.98
C HIS A 71 -1.40 6.72 14.36
N TYR A 72 -0.99 5.89 13.39
CA TYR A 72 -0.67 4.48 13.63
C TYR A 72 0.80 4.20 13.89
N GLY A 73 1.68 5.20 13.84
CA GLY A 73 3.12 5.03 14.03
C GLY A 73 3.78 4.12 12.98
N LEU A 74 3.30 4.19 11.73
CA LEU A 74 3.75 3.27 10.67
C LEU A 74 5.20 3.52 10.25
N ARG A 75 5.96 2.44 10.07
CA ARG A 75 7.29 2.50 9.44
C ARG A 75 7.14 2.45 7.91
N VAL A 76 7.21 3.62 7.27
CA VAL A 76 6.97 3.77 5.83
C VAL A 76 8.28 3.99 5.06
N TYR A 77 8.42 3.26 3.96
CA TYR A 77 9.49 3.41 2.99
C TYR A 77 8.93 3.92 1.66
N ASP A 78 9.72 4.75 1.00
CA ASP A 78 9.48 5.26 -0.33
C ASP A 78 10.80 5.15 -1.10
N PHE A 79 10.71 4.78 -2.38
CA PHE A 79 11.85 4.52 -3.23
C PHE A 79 11.63 5.23 -4.55
N PRO A 80 12.66 5.88 -5.12
CA PRO A 80 12.55 6.42 -6.47
C PRO A 80 12.39 5.28 -7.49
N PRO A 81 11.65 5.49 -8.59
CA PRO A 81 11.58 4.52 -9.66
C PRO A 81 12.94 4.32 -10.32
N SER A 82 13.25 3.09 -10.69
CA SER A 82 14.44 2.71 -11.46
C SER A 82 14.37 3.13 -12.93
N ALA A 83 13.15 3.25 -13.46
CA ALA A 83 12.86 3.79 -14.78
C ALA A 83 11.47 4.41 -14.79
N THR A 84 11.24 5.34 -15.71
CA THR A 84 9.93 5.98 -15.91
C THR A 84 9.56 5.92 -17.38
N MET A 85 8.33 5.52 -17.68
CA MET A 85 7.74 5.60 -19.01
C MET A 85 6.67 6.69 -19.00
N VAL A 86 6.64 7.49 -20.06
CA VAL A 86 5.60 8.49 -20.29
C VAL A 86 4.79 8.04 -21.50
N GLN A 87 3.48 7.96 -21.32
CA GLN A 87 2.53 7.66 -22.38
C GLN A 87 1.62 8.87 -22.56
N ASP A 88 1.53 9.35 -23.80
CA ASP A 88 0.64 10.45 -24.19
C ASP A 88 -0.41 9.89 -25.16
N GLY A 89 -1.68 10.01 -24.79
CA GLY A 89 -2.79 9.53 -25.61
C GLY A 89 -4.13 9.96 -25.05
N GLY A 90 -5.06 10.36 -25.93
CA GLY A 90 -6.44 10.69 -25.52
C GLY A 90 -6.58 12.00 -24.73
N GLY A 91 -5.57 12.87 -24.73
CA GLY A 91 -5.59 14.14 -23.98
C GLY A 91 -5.11 14.03 -22.54
N GLU A 92 -4.59 12.87 -22.15
CA GLU A 92 -3.98 12.62 -20.84
C GLU A 92 -2.53 12.19 -21.00
N VAL A 93 -1.72 12.54 -20.00
CA VAL A 93 -0.34 12.09 -19.87
C VAL A 93 -0.28 11.15 -18.68
N GLU A 94 0.07 9.90 -18.96
CA GLU A 94 0.29 8.87 -17.95
C GLU A 94 1.78 8.71 -17.68
N ILE A 95 2.14 8.61 -16.41
CA ILE A 95 3.52 8.39 -15.95
C ILE A 95 3.54 7.04 -15.22
N ALA A 96 4.32 6.10 -15.73
CA ALA A 96 4.51 4.77 -15.14
C ALA A 96 5.93 4.64 -14.57
N GLY A 97 6.04 4.45 -13.27
CA GLY A 97 7.29 4.15 -12.58
C GLY A 97 7.56 2.65 -12.48
N TYR A 98 8.79 2.22 -12.77
CA TYR A 98 9.25 0.84 -12.62
C TYR A 98 10.16 0.73 -11.40
N TYR A 99 9.91 -0.25 -10.54
CA TYR A 99 10.65 -0.44 -9.29
C TYR A 99 11.32 -1.81 -9.25
N GLN A 100 12.55 -1.86 -8.73
CA GLN A 100 13.30 -3.10 -8.49
C GLN A 100 13.02 -3.55 -7.05
N ILE A 101 11.83 -4.11 -6.84
CA ILE A 101 11.35 -4.67 -5.57
C ILE A 101 11.28 -6.18 -5.66
#